data_AF-A0A7Z2VYR1-F1
#
_entry.id   AF-A0A7Z2VYR1-F1
#
_cell.length_a   1.000
_cell.length_b   1.000
_cell.length_c   1.000
_cell.angle_alpha   90.00
_cell.angle_beta   90.00
_cell.angle_gamma   90.00
#
_symmetry.space_group_name_H-M   'P 1'
#
loop_
_entity.id
_entity.type
_entity.pdbx_description
1 polymer ?
#
loop_
_entity_poly.entity_id
_entity_poly.type
_entity_poly.pdbx_seq_one_letter_code
_entity_poly.pdbx_strand_id
1 'polypeptide(L)'
;MTDTDFHSDSDADGVDIPGLHEACLELAHVVLAAGQPQVSRDILETLAAKFAREAADFAPLVAGHGRDTGLLARAVHYLNDAHALPLMGTDMDWFRQSLACLVELAVPDIALSGKGAAFLGDLALGIEQARQDHE
;
A
#
# COMPACT_ATOMS: atom_id res chain seq x y z
N MET A 1 -24.29 -23.18 35.32
CA MET A 1 -24.03 -23.65 33.95
C MET A 1 -24.90 -22.78 33.06
N THR A 2 -24.33 -21.64 32.68
CA THR A 2 -24.97 -20.63 31.84
C THR A 2 -23.98 -20.38 30.73
N ASP A 3 -24.39 -20.77 29.53
CA ASP A 3 -23.73 -20.48 28.27
C ASP A 3 -23.49 -18.97 28.19
N THR A 4 -22.22 -18.58 28.06
CA THR A 4 -21.85 -17.23 27.66
C THR A 4 -21.62 -17.31 26.16
N ASP A 5 -22.57 -16.72 25.43
CA ASP A 5 -22.53 -16.55 23.99
C ASP A 5 -21.21 -15.95 23.52
N PHE A 6 -20.64 -16.64 22.53
CA PHE A 6 -19.53 -16.22 21.69
C PHE A 6 -19.89 -14.87 21.08
N HIS A 7 -19.27 -13.79 21.59
CA HIS A 7 -19.33 -12.51 20.90
C HIS A 7 -18.65 -12.71 19.55
N SER A 8 -19.43 -12.61 18.48
CA SER A 8 -18.88 -12.58 17.13
C SER A 8 -17.92 -11.40 17.06
N ASP A 9 -16.69 -11.66 16.61
CA ASP A 9 -15.81 -10.62 16.10
C ASP A 9 -16.67 -9.81 15.13
N SER A 10 -16.90 -8.54 15.45
CA SER A 10 -17.54 -7.65 14.49
C SER A 10 -16.60 -7.56 13.32
N ASP A 11 -17.04 -8.04 12.16
CA ASP A 11 -16.51 -7.63 10.87
C ASP A 11 -16.42 -6.11 10.88
N ALA A 12 -15.22 -5.60 11.12
CA ALA A 12 -14.94 -4.19 10.97
C ALA A 12 -15.22 -3.90 9.49
N ASP A 13 -16.25 -3.08 9.23
CA ASP A 13 -16.52 -2.51 7.91
C ASP A 13 -15.21 -1.93 7.37
N GLY A 14 -14.52 -2.72 6.55
CA GLY A 14 -13.30 -2.28 5.90
C GLY A 14 -13.67 -1.13 4.98
N VAL A 15 -12.91 -0.04 5.02
CA VAL A 15 -13.08 1.04 4.04
C VAL A 15 -12.87 0.41 2.65
N ASP A 16 -13.93 0.38 1.84
CA ASP A 16 -13.82 -0.06 0.45
C ASP A 16 -13.03 0.99 -0.33
N ILE A 17 -11.78 0.66 -0.66
CA ILE A 17 -10.86 1.54 -1.38
C ILE A 17 -10.86 1.12 -2.85
N PRO A 18 -11.34 1.98 -3.76
CA PRO A 18 -11.47 1.62 -5.17
C PRO A 18 -10.16 1.09 -5.77
N GLY A 19 -10.22 -0.10 -6.36
CA GLY A 19 -9.09 -0.73 -7.07
C GLY A 19 -7.98 -1.29 -6.18
N LEU A 20 -8.08 -1.19 -4.85
CA LEU A 20 -6.98 -1.59 -3.96
C LEU A 20 -6.68 -3.09 -4.03
N HIS A 21 -7.71 -3.94 -3.98
CA HIS A 21 -7.51 -5.40 -4.04
C HIS A 21 -6.84 -5.84 -5.34
N GLU A 22 -7.23 -5.23 -6.47
CA GLU A 22 -6.64 -5.52 -7.78
C GLU A 22 -5.15 -5.16 -7.82
N ALA A 23 -4.79 -3.95 -7.36
CA ALA A 23 -3.40 -3.52 -7.25
C ALA A 23 -2.57 -4.44 -6.33
N CYS A 24 -3.15 -4.89 -5.22
CA CYS A 24 -2.51 -5.83 -4.30
C CYS A 24 -2.37 -7.24 -4.87
N LEU A 25 -3.29 -7.66 -5.76
CA LEU A 25 -3.19 -8.95 -6.45
C LEU A 25 -2.06 -8.93 -7.48
N GLU A 26 -1.92 -7.85 -8.24
CA GLU A 26 -0.77 -7.62 -9.11
C GLU A 26 0.54 -7.65 -8.32
N LEU A 27 0.58 -6.99 -7.16
CA LEU A 27 1.75 -7.00 -6.30
C LEU A 27 2.12 -8.42 -5.84
N ALA A 28 1.12 -9.18 -5.38
CA ALA A 28 1.30 -10.56 -4.97
C ALA A 28 1.88 -11.43 -6.09
N HIS A 29 1.45 -11.21 -7.34
CA HIS A 29 2.02 -11.86 -8.51
C HIS A 29 3.51 -11.54 -8.68
N VAL A 30 3.90 -10.26 -8.62
CA VAL A 30 5.29 -9.83 -8.82
C VAL A 30 6.22 -10.42 -7.76
N VAL A 31 5.88 -10.30 -6.48
CA VAL A 31 6.78 -10.69 -5.38
C VAL A 31 6.96 -12.22 -5.25
N LEU A 32 5.99 -12.99 -5.76
CA LEU A 32 6.04 -14.47 -5.76
C LEU A 32 6.52 -15.07 -7.09
N ALA A 33 6.70 -14.28 -8.16
CA ALA A 33 6.95 -14.75 -9.52
C ALA A 33 8.16 -15.68 -9.69
N ALA A 34 9.19 -15.56 -8.85
CA ALA A 34 10.41 -16.36 -8.94
C ALA A 34 10.45 -17.56 -7.98
N GLY A 35 9.42 -17.74 -7.14
CA GLY A 35 9.41 -18.76 -6.08
C GLY A 35 8.95 -20.15 -6.54
N GLN A 36 7.99 -20.23 -7.48
CA GLN A 36 7.41 -21.50 -7.97
C GLN A 36 6.84 -21.36 -9.40
N PRO A 37 6.89 -22.41 -10.24
CA PRO A 37 6.40 -22.37 -11.62
C PRO A 37 4.89 -22.10 -11.74
N GLN A 38 4.10 -22.34 -10.68
CA GLN A 38 2.69 -21.94 -10.57
C GLN A 38 2.33 -21.69 -9.10
N VAL A 39 2.26 -20.42 -8.70
CA VAL A 39 1.67 -20.03 -7.41
C VAL A 39 0.16 -20.22 -7.51
N SER A 40 -0.47 -20.88 -6.54
CA SER A 40 -1.91 -21.09 -6.57
C SER A 40 -2.66 -19.77 -6.42
N ARG A 41 -3.87 -19.70 -7.00
CA ARG A 41 -4.74 -18.54 -6.87
C ARG A 41 -5.02 -18.20 -5.40
N ASP A 42 -5.27 -19.20 -4.57
CA ASP A 42 -5.57 -19.00 -3.16
C ASP A 42 -4.42 -18.35 -2.38
N ILE A 43 -3.17 -18.66 -2.73
CA ILE A 43 -1.99 -18.03 -2.12
C ILE A 43 -1.90 -16.56 -2.53
N LEU A 44 -2.14 -16.26 -3.80
CA LEU A 44 -2.14 -14.90 -4.33
C LEU A 44 -3.24 -14.05 -3.69
N GLU A 45 -4.46 -14.56 -3.63
CA GLU A 45 -5.61 -13.87 -3.01
C GLU A 45 -5.37 -13.66 -1.50
N THR A 46 -4.78 -14.65 -0.82
CA THR A 46 -4.43 -14.52 0.61
C THR A 46 -3.38 -13.43 0.84
N LEU A 47 -2.36 -13.35 -0.01
CA LEU A 47 -1.32 -12.32 0.12
C LEU A 47 -1.86 -10.94 -0.27
N ALA A 48 -2.64 -10.85 -1.34
CA ALA A 48 -3.32 -9.63 -1.76
C ALA A 48 -4.21 -9.06 -0.64
N ALA A 49 -5.00 -9.91 0.02
CA ALA A 49 -5.84 -9.50 1.15
C ALA A 49 -5.02 -8.99 2.35
N LYS A 50 -3.80 -9.50 2.55
CA LYS A 50 -2.88 -8.98 3.59
C LYS A 50 -2.35 -7.60 3.21
N PHE A 51 -1.88 -7.41 1.97
CA PHE A 51 -1.44 -6.11 1.48
C PHE A 51 -2.57 -5.07 1.54
N ALA A 52 -3.78 -5.45 1.11
CA ALA A 52 -4.93 -4.56 1.11
C ALA A 52 -5.30 -4.10 2.52
N ARG A 53 -5.20 -5.00 3.53
CA ARG A 53 -5.45 -4.65 4.93
C ARG A 53 -4.44 -3.64 5.47
N GLU A 54 -3.16 -3.89 5.25
CA GLU A 54 -2.08 -2.98 5.65
C GLU A 54 -2.19 -1.61 4.94
N ALA A 55 -2.63 -1.59 3.69
CA ALA A 55 -2.89 -0.34 2.98
C ALA A 55 -4.12 0.40 3.52
N ALA A 56 -5.18 -0.33 3.85
CA ALA A 56 -6.42 0.25 4.38
C ALA A 56 -6.23 0.94 5.74
N ASP A 57 -5.24 0.53 6.53
CA ASP A 57 -4.89 1.20 7.80
C ASP A 57 -4.52 2.69 7.63
N PHE A 58 -4.12 3.11 6.43
CA PHE A 58 -3.84 4.51 6.10
C PHE A 58 -5.08 5.31 5.65
N ALA A 59 -6.20 4.65 5.35
CA ALA A 59 -7.39 5.33 4.84
C ALA A 59 -7.94 6.42 5.77
N PRO A 60 -7.99 6.25 7.10
CA PRO A 60 -8.41 7.31 8.01
C PRO A 60 -7.52 8.56 7.94
N LEU A 61 -6.20 8.39 7.81
CA LEU A 61 -5.24 9.50 7.67
C LEU A 61 -5.50 10.28 6.38
N VAL A 62 -5.63 9.56 5.26
CA VAL A 62 -5.85 10.14 3.92
C VAL A 62 -7.19 10.89 3.88
N ALA A 63 -8.27 10.25 4.38
CA ALA A 63 -9.60 10.85 4.43
C ALA A 63 -9.65 12.04 5.41
N GLY A 64 -8.96 11.96 6.55
CA GLY A 64 -8.86 13.03 7.54
C GLY A 64 -8.21 14.31 6.98
N HIS A 65 -7.35 14.18 5.97
CA HIS A 65 -6.76 15.29 5.22
C HIS A 65 -7.60 15.74 4.01
N GLY A 66 -8.82 15.21 3.83
CA GLY A 66 -9.70 15.52 2.70
C GLY A 66 -9.17 15.02 1.36
N ARG A 67 -8.30 14.01 1.35
CA ARG A 67 -7.70 13.43 0.14
C ARG A 67 -8.48 12.19 -0.31
N ASP A 68 -8.43 11.92 -1.61
CA ASP A 68 -8.99 10.72 -2.23
C ASP A 68 -8.27 9.46 -1.72
N THR A 69 -9.01 8.53 -1.10
CA THR A 69 -8.48 7.25 -0.59
C THR A 69 -8.01 6.31 -1.69
N GLY A 70 -8.48 6.51 -2.93
CA GLY A 70 -7.95 5.83 -4.13
C GLY A 70 -6.44 6.07 -4.35
N LEU A 71 -5.85 7.05 -3.65
CA LEU A 71 -4.40 7.22 -3.54
C LEU A 71 -3.68 5.95 -3.12
N LEU A 72 -4.27 5.14 -2.24
CA LEU A 72 -3.63 3.93 -1.72
C LEU A 72 -3.46 2.88 -2.81
N ALA A 73 -4.46 2.69 -3.68
CA ALA A 73 -4.34 1.81 -4.85
C ALA A 73 -3.24 2.30 -5.81
N ARG A 74 -3.20 3.62 -6.08
CA ARG A 74 -2.15 4.23 -6.91
C ARG A 74 -0.75 4.06 -6.32
N ALA A 75 -0.62 4.17 -4.99
CA ALA A 75 0.65 3.94 -4.30
C ALA A 75 1.09 2.47 -4.41
N VAL A 76 0.16 1.51 -4.33
CA VAL A 76 0.48 0.09 -4.56
C VAL A 76 0.94 -0.16 -5.99
N HIS A 77 0.29 0.43 -7.01
CA HIS A 77 0.80 0.33 -8.39
C HIS A 77 2.21 0.95 -8.54
N TYR A 78 2.46 2.10 -7.90
CA TYR A 78 3.81 2.67 -7.89
C TYR A 78 4.83 1.70 -7.25
N LEU A 79 4.48 1.02 -6.16
CA LEU A 79 5.33 0.00 -5.57
C LEU A 79 5.57 -1.17 -6.53
N ASN A 80 4.55 -1.61 -7.29
CA ASN A 80 4.70 -2.65 -8.32
C ASN A 80 5.76 -2.26 -9.35
N ASP A 81 5.71 -1.03 -9.84
CA ASP A 81 6.58 -0.57 -10.93
C ASP A 81 8.00 -0.23 -10.46
N ALA A 82 8.14 0.36 -9.27
CA ALA A 82 9.41 0.96 -8.83
C ALA A 82 10.17 0.13 -7.79
N HIS A 83 9.50 -0.72 -7.01
CA HIS A 83 10.08 -1.32 -5.81
C HIS A 83 9.87 -2.83 -5.67
N ALA A 84 8.83 -3.38 -6.28
CA ALA A 84 8.53 -4.80 -6.18
C ALA A 84 9.55 -5.62 -6.97
N LEU A 85 10.24 -6.51 -6.27
CA LEU A 85 11.20 -7.44 -6.85
C LEU A 85 10.71 -8.88 -6.66
N PRO A 86 11.02 -9.79 -7.59
CA PRO A 86 10.79 -11.21 -7.38
C PRO A 86 11.52 -11.70 -6.12
N LEU A 87 10.94 -12.66 -5.40
CA LEU A 87 11.48 -13.27 -4.17
C LEU A 87 11.47 -12.39 -2.92
N MET A 88 10.88 -11.19 -2.95
CA MET A 88 10.56 -10.46 -1.70
C MET A 88 9.62 -11.26 -0.79
N GLY A 89 8.90 -12.22 -1.36
CA GLY A 89 8.18 -13.24 -0.61
C GLY A 89 6.94 -12.67 0.08
N THR A 90 6.71 -13.12 1.31
CA THR A 90 5.52 -12.77 2.12
C THR A 90 5.85 -11.87 3.30
N ASP A 91 7.09 -11.38 3.37
CA ASP A 91 7.46 -10.37 4.35
C ASP A 91 6.67 -9.08 4.07
N MET A 92 6.08 -8.51 5.11
CA MET A 92 5.20 -7.33 5.03
C MET A 92 5.92 -6.05 5.46
N ASP A 93 7.09 -6.15 6.11
CA ASP A 93 7.74 -4.97 6.68
C ASP A 93 8.22 -4.02 5.59
N TRP A 94 8.78 -4.54 4.50
CA TRP A 94 9.16 -3.72 3.35
C TRP A 94 7.95 -3.00 2.74
N PHE A 95 6.80 -3.67 2.65
CA PHE A 95 5.58 -3.12 2.08
C PHE A 95 5.06 -1.99 2.95
N ARG A 96 4.91 -2.25 4.26
CA ARG A 96 4.41 -1.27 5.22
C ARG A 96 5.29 -0.03 5.26
N GLN A 97 6.60 -0.19 5.31
CA GLN A 97 7.54 0.94 5.37
C GLN A 97 7.54 1.74 4.07
N SER A 98 7.51 1.07 2.91
CA SER A 98 7.50 1.75 1.61
C SER A 98 6.20 2.49 1.39
N LEU A 99 5.06 1.87 1.72
CA LEU A 99 3.74 2.51 1.60
C LEU A 99 3.61 3.70 2.56
N ALA A 100 4.05 3.56 3.82
CA ALA A 100 4.06 4.65 4.78
C ALA A 100 4.81 5.87 4.24
N CYS A 101 6.01 5.66 3.67
CA CYS A 101 6.80 6.72 3.06
C CYS A 101 6.05 7.41 1.91
N LEU A 102 5.44 6.65 0.99
CA LEU A 102 4.66 7.22 -0.12
C LEU A 102 3.44 8.01 0.37
N VAL A 103 2.73 7.50 1.38
CA VAL A 103 1.58 8.18 1.98
C VAL A 103 2.01 9.47 2.67
N GLU A 104 3.09 9.47 3.44
CA GLU A 104 3.62 10.67 4.11
C GLU A 104 4.04 11.76 3.10
N LEU A 105 4.63 11.36 1.97
CA LEU A 105 4.98 12.31 0.91
C LEU A 105 3.75 12.90 0.21
N ALA A 106 2.71 12.09 -0.01
CA ALA A 106 1.51 12.51 -0.71
C ALA A 106 0.48 13.24 0.19
N VAL A 107 0.47 12.89 1.48
CA VAL A 107 -0.41 13.41 2.54
C VAL A 107 0.44 13.73 3.78
N PRO A 108 1.18 14.86 3.77
CA PRO A 108 2.06 15.21 4.88
C PRO A 108 1.27 15.59 6.14
N ASP A 109 1.49 14.85 7.23
CA ASP A 109 0.89 15.11 8.56
C ASP A 109 1.90 15.67 9.58
N ILE A 110 3.19 15.75 9.20
CA ILE A 110 4.28 16.19 10.06
C ILE A 110 4.97 17.42 9.47
N ALA A 111 5.22 18.43 10.33
CA ALA A 111 6.01 19.59 9.97
C ALA A 111 7.50 19.22 9.83
N LEU A 112 8.07 19.48 8.65
CA LEU A 112 9.50 19.30 8.42
C LEU A 112 10.33 20.45 9.01
N SER A 113 11.55 20.14 9.43
CA SER A 113 12.56 21.17 9.66
C SER A 113 12.97 21.84 8.35
N GLY A 114 13.55 23.05 8.41
CA GLY A 114 14.05 23.72 7.20
C GLY A 114 15.08 22.90 6.41
N LYS A 115 15.87 22.04 7.08
CA LYS A 115 16.80 21.10 6.42
C LYS A 115 16.07 19.96 5.73
N GLY A 116 15.03 19.40 6.36
CA GLY A 116 14.21 18.34 5.76
C GLY A 116 13.40 18.86 4.58
N ALA A 117 12.84 20.07 4.70
CA ALA A 117 12.07 20.71 3.63
C ALA A 117 12.89 20.98 2.36
N ALA A 118 14.22 21.10 2.45
CA ALA A 118 15.08 21.25 1.29
C ALA A 118 14.98 20.04 0.33
N PHE A 119 14.79 18.84 0.86
CA PHE A 119 14.63 17.62 0.05
C PHE A 119 13.35 17.62 -0.80
N LEU A 120 12.32 18.39 -0.42
CA LEU A 120 11.10 18.51 -1.23
C LEU A 120 11.38 19.13 -2.60
N GLY A 121 12.42 19.96 -2.72
CA GLY A 121 12.88 20.49 -4.01
C GLY A 121 13.45 19.40 -4.91
N ASP A 122 14.29 18.52 -4.37
CA ASP A 122 14.85 17.38 -5.10
C ASP A 122 13.75 16.40 -5.52
N LEU A 123 12.78 16.15 -4.64
CA LEU A 123 11.62 15.31 -4.93
C LEU A 123 10.76 15.89 -6.07
N ALA A 124 10.51 17.20 -6.07
CA ALA A 124 9.75 17.86 -7.14
C ALA A 124 10.45 17.73 -8.50
N LEU A 125 11.78 17.85 -8.55
CA LEU A 125 12.55 17.63 -9.78
C LEU A 125 12.44 16.18 -10.28
N GLY A 126 12.55 15.20 -9.38
CA GLY A 126 12.40 13.79 -9.73
C GLY A 126 11.00 13.46 -10.25
N ILE A 127 9.95 14.01 -9.62
CA ILE A 127 8.56 13.84 -10.07
C ILE A 127 8.35 14.43 -11.47
N GLU A 128 8.88 15.63 -11.72
CA GLU A 128 8.76 16.27 -13.04
C GLU A 128 9.46 15.43 -14.13
N GLN A 129 10.66 14.91 -13.85
CA GLN A 129 11.37 14.02 -14.78
C GLN A 129 10.56 12.74 -15.04
N ALA A 130 10.06 12.08 -13.99
CA ALA A 130 9.27 10.86 -14.15
C ALA A 130 8.01 11.09 -14.98
N ARG A 131 7.34 12.24 -14.82
CA ARG A 131 6.17 12.60 -15.64
C ARG A 131 6.51 12.72 -17.12
N GLN A 132 7.65 13.31 -17.47
CA GLN A 132 8.08 13.47 -18.86
C GLN A 132 8.44 12.13 -19.51
N ASP A 133 8.94 11.16 -18.74
CA ASP A 133 9.26 9.83 -19.25
C ASP A 133 8.00 8.97 -19.54
N HIS A 134 6.84 9.38 -19.00
CA HIS A 134 5.54 8.73 -19.16
C HIS A 134 4.62 9.40 -20.21
N GLU A 135 5.02 10.53 -20.82
CA GLU A 135 4.29 11.26 -21.88
C GLU A 135 4.81 10.92 -23.29
#